data_AF-A0A9Y1BM89-F1
#
_entry.id   AF-A0A9Y1BM89-F1
#
_cell.length_a   1.000
_cell.length_b   1.000
_cell.length_c   1.000
_cell.angle_alpha   90.00
_cell.angle_beta   90.00
_cell.angle_gamma   90.00
#
_symmetry.space_group_name_H-M   'P 1'
#
loop_
_entity.id
_entity.type
_entity.pdbx_description
1 polymer ?
#
loop_
_entity_poly.entity_id
_entity_poly.type
_entity_poly.pdbx_seq_one_letter_code
_entity_poly.pdbx_strand_id
1 'polypeptide(L)' 'MTERIIPLISHCKQEKISISLLLSSLRLIEKGLIRKQSELNEYLKRRAKYEPRILKDIEKVERLIVESNIIK' A
#
# COMPACT_ATOMS: atom_id res chain seq x y z
N MET A 1 -11.07 0.88 11.74
CA MET A 1 -10.12 0.75 10.62
C MET A 1 -10.48 -0.41 9.69
N THR A 2 -10.97 -1.54 10.22
CA THR A 2 -11.36 -2.75 9.47
C THR A 2 -12.34 -2.50 8.33
N GLU A 3 -13.31 -1.58 8.49
CA GLU A 3 -14.33 -1.27 7.47
C GLU A 3 -13.75 -0.66 6.17
N ARG A 4 -12.61 0.03 6.24
CA ARG A 4 -11.93 0.61 5.06
C ARG A 4 -11.00 -0.37 4.35
N ILE A 5 -10.58 -1.43 5.03
CA ILE A 5 -9.58 -2.38 4.53
C ILE A 5 -10.23 -3.45 3.63
N ILE A 6 -11.46 -3.86 3.94
CA ILE A 6 -12.17 -4.89 3.16
C ILE A 6 -12.38 -4.48 1.69
N PRO A 7 -12.82 -3.24 1.37
CA PRO A 7 -12.92 -2.77 -0.01
C PRO A 7 -11.57 -2.78 -0.74
N LEU A 8 -10.50 -2.35 -0.05
CA LEU A 8 -9.14 -2.33 -0.61
C LEU A 8 -8.63 -3.73 -0.96
N ILE A 9 -8.87 -4.72 -0.08
CA ILE A 9 -8.52 -6.12 -0.35
C ILE A 9 -9.31 -6.64 -1.56
N SER A 10 -10.59 -6.30 -1.66
CA SER A 10 -11.44 -6.70 -2.80
C SER A 10 -10.89 -6.12 -4.11
N HIS A 11 -10.52 -4.84 -4.12
CA HIS A 11 -9.92 -4.18 -5.27
C HIS A 11 -8.57 -4.80 -5.66
N CYS A 12 -7.73 -5.13 -4.67
CA CYS A 12 -6.46 -5.82 -4.94
C CYS A 12 -6.68 -7.20 -5.59
N LYS A 13 -7.72 -7.94 -5.20
CA LYS A 13 -8.06 -9.23 -5.83
C LYS A 13 -8.48 -9.07 -7.28
N GLN A 14 -9.31 -8.07 -7.59
CA GLN A 14 -9.79 -7.81 -8.95
C GLN A 14 -8.65 -7.41 -9.89
N GLU A 15 -7.76 -6.54 -9.41
CA GLU A 15 -6.65 -6.01 -10.21
C GLU A 15 -5.37 -6.86 -10.16
N LYS A 16 -5.40 -8.01 -9.47
CA LYS A 16 -4.24 -8.88 -9.23
C LYS A 16 -3.05 -8.13 -8.59
N ILE A 17 -3.33 -7.22 -7.67
CA ILE A 17 -2.34 -6.48 -6.88
C ILE A 17 -1.95 -7.31 -5.66
N SER A 18 -0.68 -7.27 -5.28
CA SER A 18 -0.18 -7.87 -4.04
C SER A 18 -0.91 -7.36 -2.79
N ILE A 19 -1.81 -8.19 -2.24
CA ILE A 19 -2.50 -7.93 -0.97
C ILE A 19 -1.50 -7.84 0.19
N SER A 20 -0.43 -8.64 0.15
CA SER A 20 0.62 -8.59 1.17
C SER A 20 1.33 -7.24 1.21
N LEU A 21 1.55 -6.61 0.05
CA LEU A 21 2.17 -5.29 -0.03
C LEU A 21 1.24 -4.22 0.56
N LEU A 22 -0.06 -4.27 0.23
CA LEU A 22 -1.07 -3.39 0.80
C LEU A 22 -1.12 -3.54 2.33
N LEU A 23 -1.32 -4.76 2.86
CA LEU A 23 -1.45 -5.01 4.29
C LEU A 23 -0.20 -4.59 5.08
N SER A 24 0.99 -4.82 4.53
CA SER A 24 2.23 -4.39 5.17
C SER A 24 2.31 -2.87 5.25
N SER A 25 1.94 -2.17 4.18
CA SER A 25 1.95 -0.71 4.12
C SER A 25 0.94 -0.14 5.11
N LEU A 26 -0.29 -0.66 5.13
CA LEU A 26 -1.35 -0.29 6.08
C LEU A 26 -0.91 -0.50 7.53
N ARG A 27 -0.25 -1.62 7.84
CA ARG A 27 0.26 -1.89 9.20
C ARG A 27 1.31 -0.88 9.64
N LEU A 28 2.17 -0.41 8.73
CA LEU A 28 3.18 0.61 9.04
C LEU A 28 2.52 1.98 9.27
N ILE A 29 1.48 2.29 8.50
CA ILE A 29 0.68 3.51 8.69
C ILE A 29 -0.06 3.47 10.03
N GLU A 30 -0.71 2.35 10.36
CA GLU A 30 -1.39 2.14 11.64
C GLU A 30 -0.45 2.33 12.84
N LYS A 31 0.80 1.89 12.71
CA LYS A 31 1.84 2.07 13.74
C LYS A 31 2.40 3.49 13.77
N GLY A 32 1.97 4.37 12.88
CA GLY A 32 2.49 5.73 12.75
C GLY A 32 3.95 5.79 12.28
N LEU A 33 4.45 4.73 11.64
CA LEU A 33 5.78 4.66 11.03
C LEU A 33 5.80 5.26 9.62
N ILE A 34 4.64 5.32 8.98
CA ILE A 34 4.40 6.03 7.73
C ILE A 34 3.25 6.99 7.99
N ARG A 35 3.50 8.29 7.86
CA ARG A 35 2.56 9.38 8.14
C ARG A 35 2.32 10.29 6.94
N LYS A 36 3.21 10.26 5.95
CA LYS A 36 3.16 11.10 4.75
C LYS A 36 3.31 10.25 3.49
N GLN A 37 2.76 10.75 2.37
CA GLN A 37 2.90 10.09 1.07
C GLN A 37 4.37 9.85 0.68
N SER A 38 5.27 10.79 1.00
CA SER A 38 6.71 10.65 0.72
C SER A 38 7.34 9.43 1.41
N GLU A 39 6.94 9.14 2.65
CA GLU A 39 7.44 8.00 3.44
C GLU A 39 6.89 6.68 2.89
N LEU A 40 5.63 6.67 2.44
CA LEU A 40 5.04 5.53 1.74
C LEU A 40 5.82 5.24 0.44
N ASN A 41 6.08 6.27 -0.35
CA ASN A 41 6.79 6.14 -1.62
C ASN A 41 8.23 5.62 -1.42
N GLU A 42 8.95 6.13 -0.42
CA GLU A 42 10.27 5.61 -0.05
C GLU A 42 10.21 4.14 0.36
N TYR A 43 9.25 3.77 1.20
CA TYR A 43 9.07 2.39 1.66
C TYR A 43 8.82 1.44 0.48
N LEU A 44 7.88 1.79 -0.40
CA LEU A 44 7.54 1.00 -1.57
C LEU A 44 8.74 0.86 -2.51
N LYS A 45 9.45 1.96 -2.81
CA LYS A 45 10.67 1.94 -3.63
C LYS A 45 11.76 1.06 -3.05
N ARG A 46 12.01 1.13 -1.73
CA ARG A 46 12.97 0.23 -1.06
C ARG A 46 12.56 -1.22 -1.23
N ARG A 47 11.27 -1.53 -1.06
CA ARG A 47 10.76 -2.89 -1.19
C ARG A 47 10.88 -3.43 -2.62
N ALA A 48 10.68 -2.58 -3.63
CA ALA A 48 10.89 -2.91 -5.04
C ALA A 48 12.32 -3.38 -5.34
N LYS A 49 13.32 -2.80 -4.66
CA LYS A 49 14.72 -3.18 -4.86
C LYS A 49 15.00 -4.63 -4.43
N TYR A 50 14.31 -5.11 -3.41
CA TYR A 50 14.45 -6.47 -2.89
C TYR A 50 13.49 -7.45 -3.56
N GLU A 51 12.38 -6.96 -4.11
CA GLU A 51 11.36 -7.77 -4.74
C GLU A 51 10.89 -7.11 -6.06
N PRO A 52 11.60 -7.32 -7.18
CA PRO A 52 11.28 -6.66 -8.45
C PRO A 52 9.90 -7.04 -9.00
N ARG A 53 9.36 -8.18 -8.58
CA ARG A 53 8.06 -8.70 -9.01
C ARG A 53 6.90 -7.80 -8.59
N ILE A 54 7.05 -7.05 -7.49
CA ILE A 54 6.03 -6.12 -7.00
C ILE A 54 6.15 -4.72 -7.61
N LEU A 55 7.11 -4.48 -8.51
CA LEU A 55 7.31 -3.15 -9.10
C LEU A 55 6.04 -2.60 -9.77
N LYS A 56 5.30 -3.47 -10.47
CA LYS A 56 4.02 -3.14 -11.12
C LYS A 56 2.88 -2.88 -10.14
N ASP A 57 3.00 -3.41 -8.93
CA ASP A 57 1.99 -3.29 -7.88
C ASP A 57 2.22 -2.06 -7.00
N ILE A 58 3.44 -1.54 -6.95
CA ILE A 58 3.80 -0.39 -6.12
C ILE A 58 2.97 0.84 -6.47
N GLU A 59 2.89 1.21 -7.75
CA GLU A 59 2.10 2.38 -8.16
C GLU A 59 0.61 2.20 -7.83
N LYS A 60 0.11 0.97 -7.96
CA LYS A 60 -1.29 0.66 -7.69
C LYS A 60 -1.61 0.71 -6.20
N VAL A 61 -0.71 0.17 -5.36
CA VAL A 61 -0.84 0.24 -3.90
C VAL A 61 -0.71 1.68 -3.40
N GLU A 62 0.22 2.46 -3.96
CA GLU A 62 0.35 3.88 -3.63
C GLU A 62 -0.95 4.63 -3.93
N ARG A 63 -1.49 4.49 -5.15
CA ARG A 63 -2.76 5.12 -5.53
C ARG A 63 -3.91 4.68 -4.62
N LEU A 64 -4.06 3.37 -4.37
CA LEU A 64 -5.13 2.85 -3.51
C LEU A 64 -5.10 3.45 -2.09
N ILE A 65 -3.92 3.59 -1.51
CA ILE A 65 -3.75 4.14 -0.16
C ILE A 65 -4.03 5.66 -0.14
N VAL A 66 -3.57 6.39 -1.16
CA VAL A 66 -3.76 7.85 -1.29
C VAL A 66 -5.23 8.19 -1.58
N GLU A 67 -5.85 7.54 -2.56
CA GLU A 67 -7.27 7.74 -2.92
C GLU A 67 -8.22 7.40 -1.76
N SER A 68 -7.83 6.44 -0.91
CA SER A 68 -8.59 6.09 0.29
C SER A 68 -8.45 7.11 1.44
N ASN A 69 -7.72 8.21 1.23
CA ASN A 69 -7.45 9.25 2.23
C ASN A 69 -6.88 8.67 3.55
N ILE A 70 -6.08 7.60 3.45
CA ILE A 70 -5.44 6.96 4.61
C ILE A 70 -4.22 7.76 5.04
N ILE A 71 -3.53 8.39 4.09
CA ILE A 71 -2.39 9.27 4.32
C ILE A 71 -2.64 10.58 3.57
N LYS A 72 -2.22 11.71 4.14
CA LYS A 72 -2.27 13.03 3.53
C LYS A 72 -0.89 13.47 3.02
#